data_AF-A0A832AJW1-F1
#
_entry.id   AF-A0A832AJW1-F1
#
_cell.length_a   1.000
_cell.length_b   1.000
_cell.length_c   1.000
_cell.angle_alpha   90.00
_cell.angle_beta   90.00
_cell.angle_gamma   90.00
#
_symmetry.space_group_name_H-M   'P 1'
#
loop_
_entity.id
_entity.type
_entity.pdbx_description
1 polymer ?
#
loop_
_entity_poly.entity_id
_entity_poly.type
_entity_poly.pdbx_seq_one_letter_code
_entity_poly.pdbx_strand_id
1 'polypeptide(L)'
;MVTLFTVTIFWGATLLFVVQPLFGRLVLPLLGGAPAVWNTCLVFFQAALLAGYGYAHGLGTRVRAGQQMWCHAVLVVAAALCLPIAIPADWSPPTEQNPIPWLLAAAAVTVG
;
A
#
# COMPACT_ATOMS: atom_id res chain seq x y z
N MET A 1 -21.67 11.83 -14.23
CA MET A 1 -20.27 12.01 -13.79
C MET A 1 -20.08 11.73 -12.30
N VAL A 2 -20.90 12.31 -11.42
CA VAL A 2 -20.82 12.07 -9.96
C VAL A 2 -20.90 10.58 -9.60
N THR A 3 -21.87 9.82 -10.15
CA THR A 3 -22.02 8.38 -9.86
C THR A 3 -20.78 7.57 -10.22
N LEU A 4 -20.19 7.80 -11.40
CA LEU A 4 -18.97 7.11 -11.82
C LEU A 4 -17.82 7.42 -10.85
N PHE A 5 -17.64 8.69 -10.51
CA PHE A 5 -16.59 9.12 -9.59
C PHE A 5 -16.76 8.52 -8.19
N THR A 6 -17.98 8.54 -7.65
CA THR A 6 -18.34 7.91 -6.37
C THR A 6 -18.03 6.42 -6.38
N VAL A 7 -18.44 5.70 -7.43
CA VAL A 7 -18.19 4.25 -7.54
C VAL A 7 -16.69 3.96 -7.62
N THR A 8 -15.92 4.76 -8.38
CA THR A 8 -14.46 4.57 -8.50
C THR A 8 -13.72 4.86 -7.20
N ILE A 9 -14.10 5.93 -6.49
CA ILE A 9 -13.49 6.26 -5.18
C ILE A 9 -13.88 5.22 -4.14
N PHE A 10 -15.15 4.80 -4.12
CA PHE A 10 -15.63 3.76 -3.23
C PHE A 10 -14.81 2.48 -3.42
N TRP A 11 -14.68 2.00 -4.66
CA TRP A 11 -13.89 0.80 -4.93
C TRP A 11 -12.40 0.98 -4.61
N GLY A 12 -11.80 2.12 -4.96
CA GLY A 12 -10.42 2.43 -4.60
C GLY A 12 -10.19 2.39 -3.09
N ALA A 13 -11.08 3.02 -2.31
CA ALA A 13 -11.02 3.00 -0.86
C ALA A 13 -11.25 1.60 -0.29
N THR A 14 -12.28 0.88 -0.75
CA THR A 14 -12.55 -0.50 -0.31
C THR A 14 -11.35 -1.40 -0.55
N LEU A 15 -10.74 -1.35 -1.73
CA LEU A 15 -9.55 -2.14 -2.04
C LEU A 15 -8.38 -1.79 -1.11
N LEU A 16 -8.10 -0.50 -0.91
CA LEU A 16 -7.03 -0.05 -0.01
C LEU A 16 -7.24 -0.54 1.43
N PHE A 17 -8.46 -0.43 1.95
CA PHE A 17 -8.79 -0.87 3.31
C PHE A 17 -8.85 -2.39 3.46
N VAL A 18 -9.13 -3.15 2.40
CA VAL A 18 -9.06 -4.63 2.40
C VAL A 18 -7.63 -5.14 2.35
N VAL A 19 -6.73 -4.39 1.70
CA VAL A 19 -5.31 -4.74 1.61
C VAL A 19 -4.63 -4.73 2.99
N GLN A 20 -5.02 -3.83 3.89
CA GLN A 20 -4.47 -3.79 5.25
C GLN A 20 -4.65 -5.09 6.07
N PRO A 21 -5.88 -5.64 6.25
CA PRO A 21 -6.08 -6.92 6.93
C PRO A 21 -5.53 -8.10 6.13
N LEU A 22 -5.49 -8.02 4.78
CA LEU A 22 -4.85 -9.05 3.96
C LEU A 22 -3.35 -9.15 4.25
N PHE A 23 -2.64 -8.01 4.29
CA PHE A 23 -1.23 -7.96 4.66
C PHE A 23 -1.03 -8.42 6.11
N GLY A 24 -1.89 -7.99 7.03
CA GLY A 24 -1.87 -8.46 8.42
C GLY A 24 -1.95 -9.99 8.52
N ARG A 25 -2.78 -10.63 7.70
CA ARG A 25 -2.88 -12.09 7.62
C ARG A 25 -1.60 -12.76 7.11
N LEU A 26 -0.92 -12.14 6.14
CA LEU A 26 0.36 -12.64 5.60
C LEU A 26 1.50 -12.57 6.62
N VAL A 27 1.50 -11.51 7.44
CA VAL A 27 2.53 -11.27 8.46
C VAL A 27 2.28 -12.09 9.74
N LEU A 28 1.02 -12.39 10.07
CA LEU A 28 0.63 -13.13 11.27
C LEU A 28 1.42 -14.44 11.52
N PRO A 29 1.64 -15.34 10.53
CA PRO A 29 2.44 -16.55 10.76
C PRO A 29 3.93 -16.27 10.99
N LEU A 30 4.45 -15.10 10.60
CA LEU A 30 5.87 -14.74 10.71
C LEU A 30 6.20 -14.01 12.01
N LEU A 31 5.35 -13.05 12.42
CA LEU A 31 5.60 -12.17 13.57
C LEU A 31 4.59 -12.36 14.72
N GLY A 32 3.53 -13.15 14.51
CA GLY A 32 2.45 -13.31 15.47
C GLY A 32 1.52 -12.10 15.56
N GLY A 33 0.61 -12.12 16.55
CA GLY A 33 -0.42 -11.10 16.76
C GLY A 33 -0.03 -9.97 17.72
N ALA A 34 1.26 -9.65 17.84
CA ALA A 34 1.73 -8.66 18.82
C ALA A 34 1.19 -7.25 18.50
N PRO A 35 0.79 -6.44 19.51
CA PRO A 35 0.26 -5.09 19.28
C PRO A 35 1.20 -4.17 18.50
N ALA A 36 2.52 -4.34 18.66
CA ALA A 36 3.52 -3.57 17.94
C ALA A 36 3.48 -3.80 16.42
N VAL A 37 3.19 -5.03 15.96
CA VAL A 37 3.07 -5.38 14.54
C VAL A 37 1.86 -4.66 13.94
N TRP A 38 0.72 -4.72 14.63
CA TRP A 38 -0.50 -4.04 14.19
C TRP A 38 -0.34 -2.53 14.10
N ASN A 39 0.25 -1.91 15.12
CA ASN A 39 0.51 -0.46 15.13
C ASN A 39 1.47 -0.04 14.02
N THR A 40 2.48 -0.86 13.72
CA THR A 40 3.42 -0.60 12.61
C THR A 40 2.70 -0.66 11.26
N CYS A 41 1.86 -1.67 11.04
CA CYS A 41 1.02 -1.74 9.85
C CYS A 41 0.13 -0.50 9.73
N LEU A 42 -0.54 -0.10 10.81
CA LEU A 42 -1.35 1.11 10.83
C LEU A 42 -0.54 2.35 10.40
N VAL A 43 0.63 2.59 10.99
CA VAL A 43 1.48 3.73 10.64
C VAL A 43 1.88 3.71 9.17
N PHE A 44 2.24 2.54 8.62
CA PHE A 44 2.56 2.40 7.20
C PHE A 44 1.38 2.79 6.31
N PHE A 45 0.19 2.23 6.54
CA PHE A 45 -0.98 2.51 5.71
C PHE A 45 -1.46 3.97 5.84
N GLN A 46 -1.36 4.58 7.02
CA GLN A 46 -1.68 6.00 7.19
C GLN A 46 -0.66 6.90 6.46
N ALA A 47 0.63 6.57 6.53
CA ALA A 47 1.66 7.30 5.79
C ALA A 47 1.48 7.14 4.27
N ALA A 48 1.15 5.95 3.80
CA ALA A 48 0.86 5.67 2.39
C ALA A 48 -0.36 6.45 1.89
N LEU A 49 -1.45 6.51 2.69
CA LEU A 49 -2.62 7.34 2.40
C LEU A 49 -2.25 8.83 2.29
N LEU A 50 -1.45 9.33 3.23
CA LEU A 50 -0.98 10.71 3.21
C LEU A 50 -0.15 11.00 1.95
N ALA A 51 0.77 10.10 1.59
CA ALA A 51 1.54 10.20 0.35
C ALA A 51 0.65 10.18 -0.90
N GLY A 52 -0.37 9.32 -0.93
CA GLY A 52 -1.37 9.27 -1.98
C GLY A 52 -2.15 10.57 -2.15
N TYR A 53 -2.53 11.24 -1.05
CA TYR A 53 -3.12 12.57 -1.10
C TYR A 53 -2.14 13.63 -1.62
N GLY A 54 -0.88 13.57 -1.20
CA GLY A 54 0.19 14.42 -1.74
C GLY A 54 0.36 14.26 -3.25
N TYR A 55 0.36 13.02 -3.75
CA TYR A 55 0.38 12.70 -5.16
C TYR A 55 -0.84 13.28 -5.90
N ALA A 56 -2.05 13.03 -5.40
CA ALA A 56 -3.28 13.53 -6.02
C ALA A 56 -3.33 15.06 -6.06
N HIS A 57 -2.91 15.72 -4.98
CA HIS A 57 -2.85 17.18 -4.90
C HIS A 57 -1.81 17.75 -5.88
N GLY A 58 -0.59 17.20 -5.90
CA GLY A 58 0.48 17.66 -6.78
C GLY A 58 0.13 17.48 -8.26
N LEU A 59 -0.42 16.32 -8.61
CA LEU A 59 -0.83 15.99 -9.98
C LEU A 59 -2.01 16.88 -10.43
N GLY A 60 -3.01 17.07 -9.57
CA GLY A 60 -4.19 17.89 -9.87
C GLY A 60 -3.91 19.38 -9.98
N THR A 61 -2.90 19.89 -9.26
CA THR A 61 -2.61 21.34 -9.23
C THR A 61 -1.50 21.78 -10.18
N ARG A 62 -0.54 20.91 -10.50
CA ARG A 62 0.68 21.30 -11.24
C ARG A 62 0.85 20.66 -12.61
N VAL A 63 0.10 19.61 -12.93
CA VAL A 63 0.32 18.80 -14.14
C VAL A 63 -0.85 18.93 -15.12
N ARG A 64 -0.53 19.02 -16.41
CA ARG A 64 -1.54 19.13 -17.49
C ARG A 64 -2.32 17.82 -17.63
N ALA A 65 -3.63 17.90 -17.93
CA ALA A 65 -4.53 16.74 -18.03
C ALA A 65 -4.00 15.57 -18.89
N GLY A 66 -3.36 15.86 -20.04
CA GLY A 66 -2.78 14.82 -20.89
C GLY A 66 -1.61 14.05 -20.26
N GLN A 67 -0.83 14.70 -19.39
CA GLN A 67 0.25 14.06 -18.64
C GLN A 67 -0.29 13.29 -17.43
N GLN A 68 -1.39 13.74 -16.82
CA GLN A 68 -2.04 13.02 -15.71
C GLN A 68 -2.45 11.61 -16.12
N MET A 69 -3.02 11.45 -17.32
CA MET A 69 -3.40 10.15 -17.86
C MET A 69 -2.21 9.19 -17.97
N TRP A 70 -1.07 9.66 -18.49
CA TRP A 70 0.14 8.85 -18.58
C TRP A 70 0.72 8.51 -17.21
N CYS A 71 0.75 9.45 -16.26
CA CYS A 71 1.19 9.17 -14.89
C CYS A 71 0.36 8.06 -14.25
N HIS A 72 -0.98 8.13 -14.34
CA HIS A 72 -1.85 7.08 -13.82
C HIS A 72 -1.72 5.76 -14.57
N ALA A 73 -1.58 5.79 -15.90
CA ALA A 73 -1.40 4.57 -16.69
C ALA A 73 -0.11 3.83 -16.32
N VAL A 74 1.02 4.56 -16.20
CA VAL A 74 2.30 4.00 -15.76
C VAL A 74 2.19 3.44 -14.34
N LEU A 75 1.54 4.17 -13.43
CA LEU A 75 1.32 3.72 -12.06
C LEU A 75 0.51 2.42 -12.00
N VAL A 76 -0.57 2.31 -12.78
CA VAL A 76 -1.41 1.11 -12.84
C VAL A 76 -0.65 -0.07 -13.43
N VAL A 77 0.14 0.15 -14.49
CA VAL A 77 0.99 -0.91 -15.08
C VAL A 77 2.04 -1.36 -14.08
N ALA A 78 2.71 -0.43 -13.38
CA ALA A 78 3.68 -0.78 -12.34
C ALA A 78 3.03 -1.62 -11.22
N ALA A 79 1.87 -1.20 -10.73
CA ALA A 79 1.11 -1.95 -9.72
C ALA A 79 0.70 -3.34 -10.22
N ALA A 80 0.29 -3.47 -11.48
CA ALA A 80 -0.08 -4.76 -12.08
C ALA A 80 1.13 -5.71 -12.20
N LEU A 81 2.33 -5.18 -12.46
CA LEU A 81 3.57 -5.97 -12.50
C LEU A 81 4.03 -6.44 -11.11
N CYS A 82 3.58 -5.77 -10.04
CA CYS A 82 3.86 -6.18 -8.66
C CYS A 82 2.95 -7.31 -8.14
N LEU A 83 1.97 -7.78 -8.93
CA LEU A 83 1.21 -8.99 -8.57
C LEU A 83 2.02 -10.25 -8.85
N PRO A 84 1.99 -11.28 -7.97
CA PRO A 84 1.13 -11.44 -6.79
C PRO A 84 1.71 -10.83 -5.50
N ILE A 85 0.82 -10.33 -4.63
CA ILE A 85 1.17 -9.85 -3.29
C ILE A 85 1.62 -11.04 -2.44
N ALA A 86 2.93 -11.21 -2.28
CA ALA A 86 3.52 -12.27 -1.48
C ALA A 86 4.83 -11.79 -0.84
N ILE A 87 5.10 -12.24 0.37
CA ILE A 87 6.41 -12.05 1.01
C ILE A 87 7.35 -13.09 0.39
N PRO A 88 8.49 -12.69 -0.22
CA PRO A 88 9.50 -13.62 -0.74
C PRO A 88 9.88 -14.67 0.31
N ALA A 89 9.93 -15.95 -0.08
CA ALA A 89 10.18 -17.06 0.85
C ALA A 89 11.52 -16.94 1.58
N ASP A 90 12.52 -16.33 0.94
CA ASP A 90 13.86 -16.12 1.50
C ASP A 90 13.94 -14.93 2.46
N TRP A 91 12.85 -14.17 2.62
CA TRP A 91 12.81 -12.99 3.47
C TRP A 91 12.17 -13.33 4.82
N SER A 92 13.00 -13.81 5.75
CA SER A 92 12.58 -14.10 7.13
C SER A 92 12.77 -12.90 8.06
N PRO A 93 11.88 -12.69 9.04
CA PRO A 93 12.08 -11.66 10.04
C PRO A 93 13.29 -11.98 10.94
N PRO A 94 14.02 -10.95 11.43
CA PRO A 94 15.11 -11.16 12.37
C PRO A 94 14.56 -11.68 13.71
N THR A 95 15.19 -12.72 14.27
CA THR A 95 14.80 -13.34 15.55
C THR A 95 15.40 -12.64 16.77
N GLU A 96 16.58 -12.03 16.62
CA GLU A 96 17.35 -11.41 17.71
C GLU A 96 17.19 -9.87 17.75
N GLN A 97 16.64 -9.27 16.70
CA GLN A 97 16.56 -7.81 16.52
C GLN A 97 15.11 -7.35 16.39
N ASN A 98 14.89 -6.03 16.50
CA ASN A 98 13.56 -5.44 16.34
C ASN A 98 13.00 -5.72 14.92
N PRO A 99 11.82 -6.36 14.78
CA PRO A 99 11.24 -6.70 13.48
C PRO A 99 10.56 -5.51 12.77
N ILE A 100 10.42 -4.35 13.42
CA ILE A 100 9.68 -3.19 12.87
C ILE A 100 10.28 -2.67 11.54
N PRO A 101 11.60 -2.44 11.40
CA PRO A 101 12.17 -1.99 10.13
C PRO A 101 11.98 -3.02 9.01
N TRP A 102 12.11 -4.31 9.34
CA TRP A 102 11.85 -5.40 8.41
C TRP A 102 10.39 -5.40 7.96
N LEU A 103 9.44 -5.22 8.89
CA LEU A 103 8.01 -5.17 8.60
C LEU A 103 7.63 -4.00 7.69
N LEU A 104 8.21 -2.82 7.93
CA LEU A 104 8.02 -1.65 7.06
C LEU A 104 8.58 -1.90 5.65
N ALA A 105 9.75 -2.53 5.54
CA ALA A 105 10.33 -2.89 4.25
C ALA A 105 9.47 -3.95 3.53
N ALA A 106 9.00 -4.98 4.25
CA ALA A 106 8.11 -5.99 3.71
C ALA A 106 6.82 -5.37 3.18
N ALA A 107 6.19 -4.47 3.94
CA ALA A 107 5.00 -3.74 3.50
C ALA A 107 5.27 -2.89 2.25
N ALA A 108 6.38 -2.16 2.22
CA ALA A 108 6.76 -1.31 1.09
C ALA A 108 7.04 -2.10 -0.20
N VAL A 109 7.66 -3.27 -0.12
CA VAL A 109 8.01 -4.08 -1.30
C VAL A 109 6.81 -4.89 -1.80
N THR A 110 5.94 -5.34 -0.91
CA THR A 110 4.84 -6.24 -1.27
C THR A 110 3.54 -5.52 -1.62
N VAL A 111 3.30 -4.35 -1.03
CA VAL A 111 2.03 -3.62 -1.13
C VAL A 111 2.22 -2.13 -1.49
N GLY A 112 3.42 -1.58 -1.29
CA GLY A 112 3.74 -0.16 -1.48
C GLY A 112 3.97 0.28 -2.92
#